data_AF-D2R0H2-F1
#
_entry.id   AF-D2R0H2-F1
#
_cell.length_a   1.000
_cell.length_b   1.000
_cell.length_c   1.000
_cell.angle_alpha   90.00
_cell.angle_beta   90.00
_cell.angle_gamma   90.00
#
_symmetry.space_group_name_H-M   'P 1'
#
loop_
_entity.id
_entity.type
_entity.pdbx_description
1 polymer ?
#
loop_
_entity_poly.entity_id
_entity_poly.type
_entity_poly.pdbx_seq_one_letter_code
_entity_poly.pdbx_strand_id
1 'polypeptide(L)'
;MGPQPSVDEDLAEGLRGAKKSPRNFALICKGPKPVKLIVQKKPVRAGELTKAKTESKGTEVIVGTVEGDGADHVFSVVGEVPNVKTSALKEFISEQAGLTCKPRFQSVKQLVSVGDDEPETGASQSNETSSSTATTTKNNSASEQETNESEAEESNDLAEARQKLLDALKGLMPTLQKVIGEQPGRRIALLTDVDQIKKQVATDLAAAQQAFDTLVASLGENNSGNNESAEGSKVSLVKLGIARVEWRTTRDTAGADLRKLKAAIAEEFGDDSEQAGALTAAMKTLDNLTVEVENNLHEQLDAILNAEAQARGPLVKAAKATISKLTTLLDNDEVMVEIDDNEFLPGMLVVAPLKKKLQDISAAIG
;
A
#
# COMPACT_ATOMS: atom_id res chain seq x y z
N MET A 1 -41.84 28.54 10.98
CA MET A 1 -41.18 28.05 9.74
C MET A 1 -39.69 28.11 9.99
N GLY A 2 -39.03 26.94 10.11
CA GLY A 2 -37.57 26.93 10.20
C GLY A 2 -36.95 27.38 8.87
N PRO A 3 -35.70 27.89 8.88
CA PRO A 3 -34.98 28.18 7.65
C PRO A 3 -34.92 26.91 6.79
N GLN A 4 -35.40 26.98 5.55
CA GLN A 4 -35.25 25.86 4.62
C GLN A 4 -33.76 25.66 4.32
N PRO A 5 -33.28 24.41 4.24
CA PRO A 5 -31.91 24.13 3.83
C PRO A 5 -31.69 24.69 2.43
N SER A 6 -30.63 25.48 2.27
CA SER A 6 -30.20 25.94 0.95
C SER A 6 -29.74 24.75 0.12
N VAL A 7 -30.29 24.61 -1.08
CA VAL A 7 -29.87 23.58 -2.03
C VAL A 7 -28.41 23.80 -2.39
N ASP A 8 -27.60 22.75 -2.28
CA ASP A 8 -26.22 22.69 -2.74
C ASP A 8 -26.21 22.49 -4.27
N GLU A 9 -26.05 23.61 -4.99
CA GLU A 9 -26.10 23.65 -6.45
C GLU A 9 -24.94 22.84 -7.08
N ASP A 10 -23.77 22.84 -6.46
CA ASP A 10 -22.59 22.11 -6.93
C ASP A 10 -22.82 20.59 -6.88
N LEU A 11 -23.43 20.11 -5.79
CA LEU A 11 -23.81 18.69 -5.69
C LEU A 11 -24.87 18.31 -6.74
N ALA A 12 -25.87 19.17 -6.94
CA ALA A 12 -26.92 18.94 -7.93
C ALA A 12 -26.34 18.90 -9.35
N GLU A 13 -25.41 19.79 -9.69
CA GLU A 13 -24.71 19.80 -10.97
C GLU A 13 -23.84 18.56 -11.14
N GLY A 14 -23.06 18.19 -10.12
CA GLY A 14 -22.22 16.99 -10.14
C GLY A 14 -23.01 15.72 -10.42
N LEU A 15 -24.15 15.53 -9.74
CA LEU A 15 -25.03 14.37 -9.92
C LEU A 15 -25.79 14.36 -11.26
N ARG A 16 -26.11 15.54 -11.83
CA ARG A 16 -26.64 15.64 -13.20
C ARG A 16 -25.55 15.33 -14.22
N GLY A 17 -24.33 15.78 -13.98
CA GLY A 17 -23.16 15.49 -14.81
C GLY A 17 -22.81 14.01 -14.84
N ALA A 18 -22.97 13.32 -13.70
CA ALA A 18 -22.79 11.87 -13.59
C ALA A 18 -23.70 11.07 -14.54
N LYS A 19 -24.84 11.64 -14.98
CA LYS A 19 -25.73 11.00 -15.96
C LYS A 19 -25.19 11.00 -17.40
N LYS A 20 -24.19 11.83 -17.68
CA LYS A 20 -23.58 11.97 -19.01
C LYS A 20 -22.24 11.27 -19.10
N SER A 21 -21.47 11.36 -18.03
CA SER A 21 -20.12 10.81 -17.93
C SER A 21 -19.82 10.48 -16.47
N PRO A 22 -19.08 9.40 -16.17
CA PRO A 22 -18.63 9.11 -14.81
C PRO A 22 -17.98 10.34 -14.14
N ARG A 23 -18.24 10.54 -12.85
CA ARG A 23 -17.67 11.63 -12.04
C ARG A 23 -16.92 11.07 -10.85
N ASN A 24 -15.92 11.79 -10.37
CA ASN A 24 -15.29 11.46 -9.09
C ASN A 24 -16.20 11.91 -7.96
N PHE A 25 -16.33 11.10 -6.91
CA PHE A 25 -17.04 11.50 -5.70
C PHE A 25 -16.20 11.30 -4.44
N ALA A 26 -16.52 12.09 -3.42
CA ALA A 26 -16.08 11.87 -2.06
C ALA A 26 -17.28 11.98 -1.12
N LEU A 27 -17.56 10.91 -0.40
CA LEU A 27 -18.62 10.84 0.60
C LEU A 27 -17.99 10.83 1.99
N ILE A 28 -18.39 11.78 2.82
CA ILE A 28 -17.91 11.90 4.19
C ILE A 28 -19.02 11.46 5.12
N CYS A 29 -18.69 10.56 6.03
CA CYS A 29 -19.63 9.89 6.92
C CYS A 29 -19.27 10.12 8.40
N LYS A 30 -20.29 10.13 9.25
CA LYS A 30 -20.15 10.02 10.71
C LYS A 30 -20.89 8.76 11.16
N GLY A 31 -20.16 7.65 11.25
CA GLY A 31 -20.77 6.31 11.32
C GLY A 31 -21.57 6.02 10.04
N PRO A 32 -22.78 5.44 10.10
CA PRO A 32 -23.56 5.09 8.91
C PRO A 32 -24.28 6.28 8.25
N LYS A 33 -24.11 7.51 8.78
CA LYS A 33 -24.82 8.71 8.33
C LYS A 33 -23.94 9.55 7.40
N PRO A 34 -24.39 9.84 6.16
CA PRO A 34 -23.69 10.78 5.28
C PRO A 34 -23.83 12.20 5.84
N VAL A 35 -22.71 12.94 5.87
CA VAL A 35 -22.68 14.34 6.34
C VAL A 35 -22.25 15.32 5.27
N LYS A 36 -21.50 14.88 4.25
CA LYS A 36 -21.14 15.70 3.09
C LYS A 36 -20.86 14.80 1.89
N LEU A 37 -21.33 15.19 0.71
CA LEU A 37 -21.06 14.50 -0.55
C LEU A 37 -20.55 15.53 -1.56
N ILE A 38 -19.40 15.25 -2.15
CA ILE A 38 -18.79 16.06 -3.20
C ILE A 38 -18.79 15.22 -4.47
N VAL A 39 -19.30 15.76 -5.58
CA VAL A 39 -19.30 15.09 -6.89
C VAL A 39 -18.75 16.07 -7.92
N GLN A 40 -17.64 15.74 -8.55
CA GLN A 40 -16.97 16.64 -9.49
C GLN A 40 -16.23 15.88 -10.59
N LYS A 41 -15.88 16.57 -11.67
CA LYS A 41 -15.14 15.97 -12.78
C LYS A 41 -13.72 15.58 -12.37
N LYS A 42 -13.00 16.51 -11.72
CA LYS A 42 -11.60 16.30 -11.31
C LYS A 42 -11.50 15.44 -10.04
N PRO A 43 -10.44 14.63 -9.87
CA PRO A 43 -10.22 13.92 -8.61
C PRO A 43 -10.22 14.88 -7.41
N VAL A 44 -10.92 14.50 -6.33
CA VAL A 44 -10.99 15.33 -5.12
C VAL A 44 -9.62 15.35 -4.45
N ARG A 45 -9.04 16.53 -4.29
CA ARG A 45 -7.67 16.65 -3.75
C ARG A 45 -7.66 16.31 -2.26
N ALA A 46 -6.56 15.73 -1.76
CA ALA A 46 -6.43 15.36 -0.35
C ALA A 46 -6.64 16.54 0.63
N GLY A 47 -6.25 17.76 0.23
CA GLY A 47 -6.50 18.98 1.01
C GLY A 47 -7.99 19.33 1.11
N GLU A 48 -8.75 19.14 0.03
CA GLU A 48 -10.21 19.36 0.01
C GLU A 48 -10.92 18.31 0.86
N LEU A 49 -10.50 17.05 0.81
CA LEU A 49 -11.03 15.98 1.66
C LEU A 49 -10.82 16.28 3.15
N THR A 50 -9.62 16.73 3.53
CA THR A 50 -9.30 17.07 4.92
C THR A 50 -10.13 18.25 5.42
N LYS A 51 -10.28 19.29 4.59
CA LYS A 51 -11.12 20.46 4.88
C LYS A 51 -12.58 20.05 5.04
N ALA A 52 -13.13 19.32 4.06
CA ALA A 52 -14.51 18.88 4.07
C ALA A 52 -14.83 17.95 5.25
N LYS A 53 -13.91 17.03 5.59
CA LYS A 53 -14.02 16.16 6.78
C LYS A 53 -14.07 16.96 8.08
N THR A 54 -13.24 17.98 8.19
CA THR A 54 -13.17 18.86 9.38
C THR A 54 -14.44 19.70 9.53
N GLU A 55 -14.89 20.33 8.44
CA GLU A 55 -16.09 21.16 8.41
C GLU A 55 -17.36 20.37 8.74
N SER A 56 -17.51 19.16 8.18
CA SER A 56 -18.68 18.32 8.39
C SER A 56 -18.62 17.47 9.67
N LYS A 57 -17.48 17.52 10.41
CA LYS A 57 -17.19 16.68 11.58
C LYS A 57 -17.35 15.18 11.27
N GLY A 58 -16.93 14.77 10.08
CA GLY A 58 -16.93 13.38 9.62
C GLY A 58 -15.78 12.56 10.21
N THR A 59 -16.01 11.27 10.40
CA THR A 59 -15.01 10.31 10.87
C THR A 59 -14.37 9.53 9.73
N GLU A 60 -15.15 9.22 8.70
CA GLU A 60 -14.79 8.36 7.58
C GLU A 60 -14.95 9.11 6.26
N VAL A 61 -14.08 8.80 5.29
CA VAL A 61 -14.09 9.38 3.95
C VAL A 61 -14.04 8.23 2.95
N ILE A 62 -15.04 8.16 2.09
CA ILE A 62 -15.17 7.16 1.03
C ILE A 62 -14.97 7.89 -0.29
N VAL A 63 -14.06 7.42 -1.12
CA VAL A 63 -13.75 8.03 -2.43
C VAL A 63 -13.99 7.00 -3.53
N GLY A 64 -14.50 7.44 -4.66
CA GLY A 64 -14.80 6.56 -5.79
C GLY A 64 -15.29 7.31 -7.02
N THR A 65 -15.97 6.58 -7.90
CA THR A 65 -16.64 7.15 -9.08
C THR A 65 -18.14 6.94 -9.02
N VAL A 66 -18.90 7.90 -9.54
CA VAL A 66 -20.35 7.84 -9.65
C VAL A 66 -20.78 7.96 -11.09
N GLU A 67 -21.63 7.05 -11.52
CA GLU A 67 -22.27 7.05 -12.84
C GLU A 67 -23.79 7.02 -12.66
N GLY A 68 -24.49 7.82 -13.46
CA GLY A 68 -25.95 7.92 -13.41
C GLY A 68 -26.59 7.35 -14.67
N ASP A 69 -27.65 6.57 -14.50
CA ASP A 69 -28.55 6.18 -15.58
C ASP A 69 -30.00 6.49 -15.16
N GLY A 70 -30.60 7.50 -15.79
CA GLY A 70 -31.94 7.97 -15.44
C GLY A 70 -32.04 8.46 -13.98
N ALA A 71 -32.67 7.65 -13.12
CA ALA A 71 -32.81 7.91 -11.69
C ALA A 71 -31.84 7.10 -10.82
N ASP A 72 -31.15 6.12 -11.40
CA ASP A 72 -30.21 5.26 -10.71
C ASP A 72 -28.82 5.90 -10.71
N HIS A 73 -28.14 5.89 -9.56
CA HIS A 73 -26.77 6.38 -9.41
C HIS A 73 -25.93 5.29 -8.77
N VAL A 74 -24.90 4.83 -9.48
CA VAL A 74 -23.99 3.76 -9.06
C VAL A 74 -22.72 4.37 -8.50
N PHE A 75 -22.47 4.19 -7.21
CA PHE A 75 -21.27 4.63 -6.51
C PHE A 75 -20.27 3.47 -6.45
N SER A 76 -19.29 3.51 -7.33
CA SER A 76 -18.24 2.51 -7.44
C SER A 76 -17.08 2.84 -6.50
N VAL A 77 -16.72 1.90 -5.63
CA VAL A 77 -15.65 2.02 -4.64
C VAL A 77 -14.65 0.87 -4.80
N VAL A 78 -13.38 1.13 -4.51
CA VAL A 78 -12.35 0.07 -4.50
C VAL A 78 -12.38 -0.65 -3.16
N GLY A 79 -12.41 -1.98 -3.20
CA GLY A 79 -12.41 -2.81 -1.99
C GLY A 79 -13.81 -3.04 -1.41
N GLU A 80 -13.96 -2.99 -0.09
CA GLU A 80 -15.21 -3.34 0.58
C GLU A 80 -16.32 -2.29 0.39
N VAL A 81 -17.57 -2.74 0.27
CA VAL A 81 -18.74 -1.85 0.17
C VAL A 81 -18.92 -1.12 1.51
N PRO A 82 -18.99 0.22 1.52
CA PRO A 82 -19.10 0.98 2.76
C PRO A 82 -20.41 0.68 3.48
N ASN A 83 -20.37 0.68 4.81
CA ASN A 83 -21.54 0.48 5.67
C ASN A 83 -22.43 1.75 5.76
N VAL A 84 -22.84 2.27 4.60
CA VAL A 84 -23.72 3.43 4.46
C VAL A 84 -25.08 2.95 3.96
N LYS A 85 -26.14 3.23 4.72
CA LYS A 85 -27.50 2.87 4.32
C LYS A 85 -27.90 3.66 3.07
N THR A 86 -28.28 2.98 2.00
CA THR A 86 -28.71 3.60 0.73
C THR A 86 -29.91 4.53 0.91
N SER A 87 -30.80 4.25 1.87
CA SER A 87 -31.90 5.15 2.24
C SER A 87 -31.41 6.48 2.83
N ALA A 88 -30.40 6.44 3.69
CA ALA A 88 -29.81 7.65 4.29
C ALA A 88 -29.09 8.49 3.23
N LEU A 89 -28.39 7.85 2.28
CA LEU A 89 -27.75 8.54 1.16
C LEU A 89 -28.80 9.17 0.22
N LYS A 90 -29.91 8.46 -0.05
CA LYS A 90 -31.01 8.97 -0.86
C LYS A 90 -31.66 10.20 -0.21
N GLU A 91 -31.97 10.12 1.08
CA GLU A 91 -32.53 11.24 1.86
C GLU A 91 -31.58 12.44 1.85
N PHE A 92 -30.29 12.21 2.07
CA PHE A 92 -29.27 13.25 2.03
C PHE A 92 -29.20 13.95 0.67
N ILE A 93 -29.17 13.20 -0.44
CA ILE A 93 -29.16 13.79 -1.79
C ILE A 93 -30.45 14.56 -2.07
N SER A 94 -31.60 14.02 -1.65
CA SER A 94 -32.89 14.70 -1.84
C SER A 94 -32.98 16.01 -1.04
N GLU A 95 -32.42 16.04 0.18
CA GLU A 95 -32.42 17.22 1.04
C GLU A 95 -31.42 18.27 0.57
N GLN A 96 -30.19 17.86 0.24
CA GLN A 96 -29.12 18.79 -0.11
C GLN A 96 -29.17 19.23 -1.57
N ALA A 97 -29.49 18.35 -2.51
CA ALA A 97 -29.47 18.67 -3.95
C ALA A 97 -30.87 18.89 -4.56
N GLY A 98 -31.95 18.61 -3.80
CA GLY A 98 -33.31 18.69 -4.33
C GLY A 98 -33.59 17.68 -5.46
N LEU A 99 -32.83 16.59 -5.54
CA LEU A 99 -32.93 15.58 -6.61
C LEU A 99 -33.42 14.24 -6.07
N THR A 100 -34.35 13.61 -6.80
CA THR A 100 -34.77 12.23 -6.52
C THR A 100 -33.86 11.25 -7.26
N CYS A 101 -33.08 10.47 -6.53
CA CYS A 101 -32.24 9.41 -7.08
C CYS A 101 -32.40 8.07 -6.34
N LYS A 102 -31.84 7.01 -6.91
CA LYS A 102 -31.74 5.66 -6.36
C LYS A 102 -30.25 5.29 -6.27
N PRO A 103 -29.57 5.68 -5.18
CA PRO A 103 -28.16 5.39 -5.03
C PRO A 103 -27.94 3.90 -4.71
N ARG A 104 -26.96 3.28 -5.37
CA ARG A 104 -26.46 1.93 -5.05
C ARG A 104 -24.93 1.94 -5.00
N PHE A 105 -24.35 1.15 -4.10
CA PHE A 105 -22.89 0.96 -4.06
C PHE A 105 -22.50 -0.28 -4.85
N GLN A 106 -21.33 -0.22 -5.46
CA GLN A 106 -20.71 -1.34 -6.15
C GLN A 106 -19.24 -1.41 -5.78
N SER A 107 -18.77 -2.56 -5.30
CA SER A 107 -17.35 -2.83 -5.16
C SER A 107 -16.77 -3.12 -6.55
N VAL A 108 -15.70 -2.41 -6.91
CA VAL A 108 -14.95 -2.63 -8.15
C VAL A 108 -13.49 -2.87 -7.82
N LYS A 109 -12.80 -3.66 -8.65
CA LYS A 109 -11.35 -3.88 -8.50
C LYS A 109 -10.55 -2.62 -8.85
N GLN A 110 -11.03 -1.84 -9.82
CA GLN A 110 -10.40 -0.61 -10.29
C GLN A 110 -11.47 0.43 -10.64
N LEU A 111 -11.20 1.69 -10.30
CA LEU A 111 -12.09 2.80 -10.67
C LEU A 111 -11.95 3.12 -12.16
N VAL A 112 -13.09 3.43 -12.80
CA VAL A 112 -13.10 3.97 -14.16
C VAL A 112 -12.34 5.30 -14.17
N SER A 113 -11.31 5.40 -15.01
CA SER A 113 -10.58 6.66 -15.19
C SER A 113 -11.52 7.70 -15.80
N VAL A 114 -11.86 8.72 -15.02
CA VAL A 114 -12.69 9.83 -15.49
C VAL A 114 -11.82 10.69 -16.40
N GLY A 115 -12.04 10.60 -17.70
CA GLY A 115 -11.33 11.40 -18.70
C GLY A 115 -11.40 12.89 -18.34
N ASP A 116 -10.25 13.51 -18.15
CA ASP A 116 -10.13 14.93 -17.86
C ASP A 116 -10.23 15.73 -19.18
N ASP A 117 -11.23 15.42 -20.01
CA ASP A 117 -11.48 16.11 -21.27
C ASP A 117 -11.70 17.59 -20.97
N GLU A 118 -10.65 18.39 -21.06
CA GLU A 118 -10.79 19.83 -21.13
C GLU A 118 -11.78 20.10 -22.27
N PRO A 119 -12.79 20.97 -22.06
CA PRO A 119 -13.65 21.33 -23.16
C PRO A 119 -12.77 21.96 -24.24
N GLU A 120 -12.56 21.24 -25.33
CA GLU A 120 -12.11 21.85 -26.57
C GLU A 120 -13.07 22.99 -26.86
N THR A 121 -12.54 24.20 -26.82
CA THR A 121 -13.20 25.42 -27.26
C THR A 121 -13.29 25.34 -28.79
N GLY A 122 -14.23 24.54 -29.29
CA GLY A 122 -14.51 24.36 -30.70
C GLY A 122 -15.62 25.28 -31.17
N ALA A 123 -15.24 26.39 -31.82
CA ALA A 123 -16.12 27.09 -32.75
C ALA A 123 -16.54 26.16 -33.90
N SER A 124 -17.77 26.34 -34.36
CA SER A 124 -18.42 25.61 -35.44
C SER A 124 -17.60 25.49 -36.73
N GLN A 125 -17.70 24.34 -37.40
CA GLN A 125 -18.25 24.32 -38.75
C GLN A 125 -18.78 22.93 -39.13
N SER A 126 -20.04 22.96 -39.58
CA SER A 126 -20.79 21.97 -40.33
C SER A 126 -20.04 21.47 -41.57
N ASN A 127 -20.11 20.16 -41.84
CA ASN A 127 -20.42 19.75 -43.21
C ASN A 127 -21.17 18.41 -43.25
N GLU A 128 -22.14 18.39 -44.16
CA GLU A 128 -23.16 17.38 -44.36
C GLU A 128 -22.77 16.43 -45.51
N THR A 129 -23.29 15.20 -45.45
CA THR A 129 -23.83 14.43 -46.60
C THR A 129 -22.98 13.36 -47.32
N SER A 130 -23.62 12.18 -47.39
CA SER A 130 -23.56 11.05 -48.36
C SER A 130 -22.63 9.86 -48.06
N SER A 131 -23.17 8.66 -47.74
CA SER A 131 -23.77 7.63 -48.64
C SER A 131 -22.66 6.86 -49.40
N SER A 132 -22.38 5.56 -49.18
CA SER A 132 -23.26 4.41 -49.47
C SER A 132 -22.54 3.05 -49.32
N THR A 133 -23.35 1.99 -49.21
CA THR A 133 -23.18 0.60 -49.72
C THR A 133 -22.45 -0.47 -48.89
N ALA A 134 -23.20 -1.55 -48.66
CA ALA A 134 -22.85 -2.82 -48.05
C ALA A 134 -21.91 -3.70 -48.90
N THR A 135 -21.15 -4.60 -48.27
CA THR A 135 -20.90 -5.95 -48.80
C THR A 135 -20.64 -6.92 -47.64
N THR A 136 -21.37 -8.03 -47.69
CA THR A 136 -21.29 -9.23 -46.86
C THR A 136 -20.08 -10.08 -47.24
N THR A 137 -19.28 -10.53 -46.27
CA THR A 137 -18.45 -11.74 -46.39
C THR A 137 -18.42 -12.50 -45.07
N LYS A 138 -19.03 -13.69 -45.05
CA LYS A 138 -18.79 -14.74 -44.05
C LYS A 138 -17.45 -15.42 -44.35
N ASN A 139 -16.63 -15.70 -43.35
CA ASN A 139 -15.99 -17.02 -43.22
C ASN A 139 -15.36 -17.27 -41.85
N ASN A 140 -15.56 -18.51 -41.38
CA ASN A 140 -15.05 -19.13 -40.15
C ASN A 140 -13.54 -19.01 -39.96
N SER A 141 -13.07 -18.97 -38.70
CA SER A 141 -12.21 -20.02 -38.18
C SER A 141 -12.19 -19.99 -36.64
N ALA A 142 -12.39 -21.16 -36.05
CA ALA A 142 -12.27 -21.45 -34.63
C ALA A 142 -10.83 -21.85 -34.31
N SER A 143 -10.26 -21.32 -33.23
CA SER A 143 -9.31 -21.98 -32.32
C SER A 143 -8.61 -20.95 -31.43
N GLU A 144 -8.35 -21.33 -30.18
CA GLU A 144 -7.44 -20.71 -29.20
C GLU A 144 -8.00 -19.53 -28.40
N GLN A 145 -8.68 -19.90 -27.31
CA GLN A 145 -8.93 -19.03 -26.17
C GLN A 145 -8.44 -19.79 -24.93
N GLU A 146 -7.15 -19.65 -24.64
CA GLU A 146 -6.55 -20.00 -23.35
C GLU A 146 -5.68 -18.84 -22.87
N THR A 147 -5.76 -18.61 -21.56
CA THR A 147 -4.86 -17.85 -20.69
C THR A 147 -4.69 -16.34 -20.93
N ASN A 148 -5.56 -15.54 -20.32
CA ASN A 148 -5.23 -14.15 -19.95
C ASN A 148 -5.85 -13.73 -18.60
N GLU A 149 -5.68 -14.58 -17.56
CA GLU A 149 -6.19 -14.36 -16.20
C GLU A 149 -5.10 -14.05 -15.15
N SER A 150 -3.83 -13.91 -15.57
CA SER A 150 -2.68 -13.77 -14.65
C SER A 150 -2.23 -12.33 -14.34
N GLU A 151 -2.75 -11.30 -15.02
CA GLU A 151 -2.19 -9.93 -14.92
C GLU A 151 -2.82 -9.05 -13.83
N ALA A 152 -3.89 -9.49 -13.17
CA ALA A 152 -4.63 -8.64 -12.23
C ALA A 152 -4.09 -8.66 -10.78
N GLU A 153 -3.41 -9.73 -10.36
CA GLU A 153 -2.92 -9.88 -8.98
C GLU A 153 -1.57 -9.20 -8.74
N GLU A 154 -0.76 -8.98 -9.77
CA GLU A 154 0.56 -8.32 -9.66
C GLU A 154 0.47 -6.81 -9.29
N SER A 155 -0.72 -6.21 -9.40
CA SER A 155 -0.91 -4.76 -9.27
C SER A 155 -0.86 -4.24 -7.83
N ASN A 156 -1.28 -5.03 -6.84
CA ASN A 156 -1.38 -4.58 -5.46
C ASN A 156 -0.03 -4.65 -4.74
N ASP A 157 0.73 -5.72 -4.97
CA ASP A 157 2.07 -5.90 -4.42
C ASP A 157 3.04 -4.84 -4.94
N LEU A 158 2.92 -4.49 -6.22
CA LEU A 158 3.73 -3.41 -6.82
C LEU A 158 3.41 -2.05 -6.19
N ALA A 159 2.13 -1.76 -5.93
CA ALA A 159 1.72 -0.51 -5.30
C ALA A 159 2.24 -0.42 -3.85
N GLU A 160 2.17 -1.51 -3.08
CA GLU A 160 2.71 -1.58 -1.74
C GLU A 160 4.23 -1.42 -1.72
N ALA A 161 4.95 -2.08 -2.64
CA ALA A 161 6.40 -1.98 -2.75
C ALA A 161 6.86 -0.56 -3.11
N ARG A 162 6.15 0.13 -4.01
CA ARG A 162 6.38 1.56 -4.32
C ARG A 162 6.21 2.44 -3.08
N GLN A 163 5.16 2.20 -2.30
CA GLN A 163 4.90 2.95 -1.08
C GLN A 163 5.99 2.72 -0.02
N LYS A 164 6.42 1.47 0.17
CA LYS A 164 7.53 1.12 1.07
C LYS A 164 8.83 1.85 0.72
N LEU A 165 9.17 1.93 -0.57
CA LEU A 165 10.37 2.63 -1.03
C LEU A 165 10.29 4.15 -0.79
N LEU A 166 9.11 4.76 -0.98
CA LEU A 166 8.90 6.18 -0.68
C LEU A 166 9.00 6.48 0.82
N ASP A 167 8.48 5.58 1.67
CA ASP A 167 8.59 5.71 3.12
C ASP A 167 10.04 5.55 3.60
N ALA A 168 10.80 4.64 3.00
CA ALA A 168 12.23 4.50 3.24
C ALA A 168 13.02 5.76 2.82
N LEU A 169 12.73 6.32 1.64
CA LEU A 169 13.30 7.58 1.16
C LEU A 169 13.00 8.75 2.11
N LYS A 170 11.76 8.85 2.60
CA LYS A 170 11.35 9.85 3.59
C LYS A 170 12.11 9.69 4.91
N GLY A 171 12.32 8.45 5.35
CA GLY A 171 13.14 8.13 6.52
C GLY A 171 14.61 8.54 6.39
N LEU A 172 15.14 8.57 5.16
CA LEU A 172 16.51 8.98 4.86
C LEU A 172 16.72 10.51 4.85
N MET A 173 15.64 11.29 4.71
CA MET A 173 15.71 12.76 4.57
C MET A 173 16.46 13.49 5.70
N PRO A 174 16.30 13.14 7.00
CA PRO A 174 17.07 13.76 8.08
C PRO A 174 18.58 13.54 7.93
N THR A 175 19.00 12.33 7.56
CA THR A 175 20.41 11.99 7.29
C THR A 175 20.93 12.75 6.10
N LEU A 176 20.14 12.82 5.02
CA LEU A 176 20.45 13.59 3.82
C LEU A 176 20.67 15.08 4.17
N GLN A 177 19.77 15.68 4.95
CA GLN A 177 19.86 17.08 5.39
C GLN A 177 21.11 17.33 6.22
N LYS A 178 21.47 16.40 7.12
CA LYS A 178 22.70 16.48 7.90
C LYS A 178 23.93 16.47 6.99
N VAL A 179 24.02 15.53 6.05
CA VAL A 179 25.14 15.44 5.10
C VAL A 179 25.23 16.68 4.21
N ILE A 180 24.09 17.24 3.77
CA ILE A 180 24.04 18.50 3.02
C ILE A 180 24.58 19.67 3.86
N GLY A 181 24.28 19.70 5.15
CA GLY A 181 24.80 20.71 6.08
C GLY A 181 26.32 20.60 6.27
N GLU A 182 26.84 19.38 6.38
CA GLU A 182 28.28 19.10 6.52
C GLU A 182 29.04 19.29 5.19
N GLN A 183 28.37 19.08 4.05
CA GLN A 183 28.97 19.08 2.71
C GLN A 183 28.07 19.78 1.68
N PRO A 184 28.00 21.12 1.71
CA PRO A 184 27.11 21.88 0.82
C PRO A 184 27.41 21.65 -0.67
N GLY A 185 28.65 21.30 -1.04
CA GLY A 185 29.03 20.97 -2.43
C GLY A 185 28.33 19.73 -3.00
N ARG A 186 27.83 18.81 -2.17
CA ARG A 186 27.09 17.62 -2.61
C ARG A 186 25.58 17.84 -2.70
N ARG A 187 25.07 18.99 -2.27
CA ARG A 187 23.63 19.26 -2.17
C ARG A 187 22.88 19.01 -3.47
N ILE A 188 23.41 19.50 -4.58
CA ILE A 188 22.75 19.38 -5.89
C ILE A 188 22.68 17.92 -6.32
N ALA A 189 23.80 17.18 -6.21
CA ALA A 189 23.85 15.77 -6.57
C ALA A 189 22.88 14.93 -5.72
N LEU A 190 22.91 15.08 -4.40
CA LEU A 190 22.05 14.33 -3.47
C LEU A 190 20.56 14.61 -3.70
N LEU A 191 20.17 15.86 -3.95
CA LEU A 191 18.77 16.18 -4.26
C LEU A 191 18.36 15.68 -5.65
N THR A 192 19.29 15.66 -6.61
CA THR A 192 19.05 15.08 -7.95
C THR A 192 18.78 13.58 -7.85
N ASP A 193 19.55 12.85 -7.06
CA ASP A 193 19.35 11.41 -6.84
C ASP A 193 17.98 11.13 -6.21
N VAL A 194 17.58 11.90 -5.20
CA VAL A 194 16.25 11.80 -4.56
C VAL A 194 15.12 12.03 -5.57
N ASP A 195 15.24 13.04 -6.43
CA ASP A 195 14.23 13.32 -7.45
C ASP A 195 14.21 12.23 -8.54
N GLN A 196 15.37 11.67 -8.88
CA GLN A 196 15.46 10.53 -9.80
C GLN A 196 14.77 9.29 -9.23
N ILE A 197 15.00 8.96 -7.96
CA ILE A 197 14.31 7.85 -7.28
C ILE A 197 12.80 8.06 -7.33
N LYS A 198 12.30 9.25 -6.96
CA LYS A 198 10.85 9.54 -7.00
C LYS A 198 10.23 9.37 -8.38
N LYS A 199 10.95 9.77 -9.44
CA LYS A 199 10.50 9.57 -10.83
C LYS A 199 10.46 8.08 -11.19
N GLN A 200 11.53 7.35 -10.84
CA GLN A 200 11.63 5.92 -11.14
C GLN A 200 10.59 5.09 -10.38
N VAL A 201 10.22 5.44 -9.13
CA VAL A 201 9.17 4.73 -8.39
C VAL A 201 7.86 4.64 -9.18
N ALA A 202 7.54 5.64 -10.01
CA ALA A 202 6.31 5.64 -10.81
C ALA A 202 6.39 4.72 -12.04
N THR A 203 7.60 4.52 -12.61
CA THR A 203 7.81 3.92 -13.92
C THR A 203 8.54 2.58 -13.89
N ASP A 204 9.56 2.44 -13.03
CA ASP A 204 10.46 1.31 -12.92
C ASP A 204 10.93 1.16 -11.47
N LEU A 205 10.28 0.25 -10.75
CA LEU A 205 10.55 0.01 -9.33
C LEU A 205 11.94 -0.58 -9.09
N ALA A 206 12.44 -1.42 -9.99
CA ALA A 206 13.75 -2.04 -9.85
C ALA A 206 14.87 -0.99 -10.01
N ALA A 207 14.77 -0.11 -11.00
CA ALA A 207 15.69 0.99 -11.17
C ALA A 207 15.62 1.98 -9.99
N ALA A 208 14.43 2.25 -9.45
CA ALA A 208 14.25 3.09 -8.28
C ALA A 208 14.95 2.51 -7.05
N GLN A 209 14.84 1.20 -6.84
CA GLN A 209 15.52 0.50 -5.75
C GLN A 209 17.04 0.59 -5.91
N GLN A 210 17.56 0.35 -7.11
CA GLN A 210 19.00 0.45 -7.38
C GLN A 210 19.54 1.89 -7.15
N ALA A 211 18.78 2.91 -7.58
CA ALA A 211 19.14 4.30 -7.33
C ALA A 211 19.08 4.65 -5.84
N PHE A 212 18.11 4.11 -5.10
CA PHE A 212 18.03 4.25 -3.66
C PHE A 212 19.23 3.62 -2.95
N ASP A 213 19.62 2.39 -3.33
CA ASP A 213 20.77 1.70 -2.76
C ASP A 213 22.08 2.46 -3.05
N THR A 214 22.20 3.04 -4.25
CA THR A 214 23.34 3.89 -4.64
C THR A 214 23.41 5.17 -3.81
N LEU A 215 22.26 5.85 -3.63
CA LEU A 215 22.17 7.04 -2.78
C LEU A 215 22.60 6.71 -1.36
N VAL A 216 22.08 5.62 -0.81
CA VAL A 216 22.43 5.12 0.52
C VAL A 216 23.93 4.81 0.62
N ALA A 217 24.52 4.09 -0.32
CA ALA A 217 25.95 3.80 -0.34
C ALA A 217 26.79 5.09 -0.33
N SER A 218 26.41 6.08 -1.15
CA SER A 218 27.08 7.38 -1.23
C SER A 218 27.00 8.21 0.05
N LEU A 219 25.97 7.97 0.89
CA LEU A 219 25.85 8.57 2.22
C LEU A 219 26.73 7.83 3.24
N GLY A 220 26.99 6.54 3.03
CA GLY A 220 27.83 5.70 3.86
C GLY A 220 29.33 5.94 3.68
N GLU A 221 29.81 6.07 2.43
CA GLU A 221 31.25 6.21 2.11
C GLU A 221 31.88 7.44 2.79
N ASN A 222 31.13 8.54 2.94
CA ASN A 222 31.66 9.77 3.54
C ASN A 222 31.77 9.72 5.07
N ASN A 223 31.12 8.77 5.74
CA ASN A 223 31.27 8.56 7.18
C ASN A 223 32.45 7.63 7.52
N SER A 224 33.07 7.01 6.49
CA SER A 224 34.23 6.13 6.63
C SER A 224 35.58 6.85 6.53
N GLY A 225 35.63 8.10 6.09
CA GLY A 225 36.85 8.90 6.05
C GLY A 225 37.07 9.67 7.37
N ASN A 226 38.22 9.49 8.02
CA ASN A 226 38.76 10.24 9.17
C ASN A 226 38.38 9.85 10.60
N ASN A 227 38.11 8.58 10.92
CA ASN A 227 38.11 8.19 12.33
C ASN A 227 38.64 6.77 12.59
N GLU A 228 39.82 6.48 12.00
CA GLU A 228 40.75 5.47 12.51
C GLU A 228 41.38 5.98 13.81
N SER A 229 40.75 5.67 14.95
CA SER A 229 41.40 5.48 16.26
C SER A 229 40.33 5.27 17.32
N ALA A 230 39.89 4.02 17.45
CA ALA A 230 39.50 3.32 18.68
C ALA A 230 38.63 2.11 18.26
N GLU A 231 39.11 0.91 18.59
CA GLU A 231 38.43 -0.39 18.40
C GLU A 231 37.14 -0.46 19.22
N GLY A 232 36.11 0.26 18.77
CA GLY A 232 34.74 0.14 19.24
C GLY A 232 33.86 0.05 18.01
N SER A 233 33.31 -1.14 17.77
CA SER A 233 32.36 -1.44 16.69
C SER A 233 31.33 -0.30 16.51
N LYS A 234 31.51 0.54 15.48
CA LYS A 234 30.64 1.69 15.23
C LYS A 234 29.42 1.21 14.44
N VAL A 235 28.24 1.33 15.05
CA VAL A 235 26.95 1.09 14.40
C VAL A 235 26.82 1.94 13.14
N SER A 236 26.59 1.29 12.00
CA SER A 236 26.27 1.98 10.75
C SER A 236 24.78 2.30 10.70
N LEU A 237 24.40 3.52 11.10
CA LEU A 237 22.98 3.94 11.12
C LEU A 237 22.29 3.81 9.76
N VAL A 238 23.05 4.02 8.68
CA VAL A 238 22.54 3.92 7.32
C VAL A 238 22.23 2.47 6.96
N LYS A 239 23.20 1.55 7.16
CA LYS A 239 22.96 0.11 6.94
C LYS A 239 21.86 -0.43 7.85
N LEU A 240 21.81 0.06 9.09
CA LEU A 240 20.78 -0.29 10.05
C LEU A 240 19.38 0.16 9.60
N GLY A 241 19.29 1.36 9.03
CA GLY A 241 18.05 1.90 8.45
C GLY A 241 17.50 1.00 7.34
N ILE A 242 18.36 0.56 6.41
CA ILE A 242 17.97 -0.39 5.36
C ILE A 242 17.56 -1.74 5.97
N ALA A 243 18.45 -2.33 6.77
CA ALA A 243 18.25 -3.66 7.32
C ALA A 243 16.95 -3.74 8.16
N ARG A 244 16.58 -2.64 8.84
CA ARG A 244 15.29 -2.53 9.54
C ARG A 244 14.09 -2.62 8.60
N VAL A 245 14.08 -1.87 7.49
CA VAL A 245 12.95 -1.84 6.54
C VAL A 245 12.79 -3.20 5.88
N GLU A 246 13.91 -3.80 5.47
CA GLU A 246 13.93 -5.13 4.86
C GLU A 246 13.51 -6.22 5.85
N TRP A 247 13.97 -6.14 7.11
CA TRP A 247 13.56 -7.04 8.19
C TRP A 247 12.05 -7.02 8.37
N ARG A 248 11.43 -5.83 8.49
CA ARG A 248 9.98 -5.71 8.64
C ARG A 248 9.24 -6.41 7.51
N THR A 249 9.63 -6.14 6.26
CA THR A 249 8.99 -6.74 5.08
C THR A 249 9.16 -8.26 5.05
N THR A 250 10.37 -8.76 5.33
CA THR A 250 10.67 -10.20 5.35
C THR A 250 9.92 -10.92 6.46
N ARG A 251 9.86 -10.32 7.65
CA ARG A 251 9.12 -10.82 8.81
C ARG A 251 7.61 -10.89 8.55
N ASP A 252 7.04 -9.82 7.97
CA ASP A 252 5.60 -9.78 7.68
C ASP A 252 5.23 -10.86 6.64
N THR A 253 6.10 -11.09 5.64
CA THR A 253 5.96 -12.17 4.66
C THR A 253 6.04 -13.55 5.33
N ALA A 254 7.07 -13.78 6.15
CA ALA A 254 7.22 -15.02 6.92
C ALA A 254 6.00 -15.32 7.81
N GLY A 255 5.46 -14.29 8.49
CA GLY A 255 4.24 -14.43 9.29
C GLY A 255 3.00 -14.76 8.44
N ALA A 256 2.89 -14.22 7.23
CA ALA A 256 1.80 -14.56 6.31
C ALA A 256 1.93 -16.01 5.82
N ASP A 257 3.13 -16.44 5.46
CA ASP A 257 3.38 -17.79 4.96
C ASP A 257 3.21 -18.86 6.05
N LEU A 258 3.60 -18.58 7.29
CA LEU A 258 3.27 -19.44 8.44
C LEU A 258 1.76 -19.65 8.62
N ARG A 259 0.95 -18.60 8.40
CA ARG A 259 -0.52 -18.70 8.44
C ARG A 259 -1.09 -19.49 7.26
N LYS A 260 -0.49 -19.37 6.06
CA LYS A 260 -0.86 -20.19 4.90
C LYS A 260 -0.56 -21.66 5.16
N LEU A 261 0.63 -21.98 5.69
CA LEU A 261 0.99 -23.36 6.06
C LEU A 261 0.00 -23.94 7.07
N LYS A 262 -0.34 -23.14 8.09
CA LYS A 262 -1.35 -23.52 9.09
C LYS A 262 -2.68 -23.90 8.44
N ALA A 263 -3.16 -23.09 7.49
CA ALA A 263 -4.39 -23.35 6.76
C ALA A 263 -4.30 -24.63 5.90
N ALA A 264 -3.19 -24.83 5.19
CA ALA A 264 -2.97 -26.02 4.35
C ALA A 264 -2.96 -27.32 5.18
N ILE A 265 -2.27 -27.34 6.33
CA ILE A 265 -2.25 -28.50 7.23
C ILE A 265 -3.65 -28.75 7.82
N ALA A 266 -4.39 -27.70 8.17
CA ALA A 266 -5.75 -27.84 8.68
C ALA A 266 -6.74 -28.35 7.63
N GLU A 267 -6.54 -28.02 6.36
CA GLU A 267 -7.32 -28.54 5.24
C GLU A 267 -7.06 -30.03 5.01
N GLU A 268 -5.80 -30.47 5.06
CA GLU A 268 -5.42 -31.87 4.83
C GLU A 268 -5.89 -32.80 5.97
N PHE A 269 -5.76 -32.38 7.23
CA PHE A 269 -5.99 -33.25 8.39
C PHE A 269 -7.23 -32.88 9.22
N GLY A 270 -7.97 -31.83 8.85
CA GLY A 270 -9.07 -31.29 9.67
C GLY A 270 -10.20 -32.28 9.93
N ASP A 271 -10.44 -33.19 8.99
CA ASP A 271 -11.48 -34.22 9.08
C ASP A 271 -10.99 -35.53 9.73
N ASP A 272 -9.68 -35.66 10.00
CA ASP A 272 -9.11 -36.86 10.61
C ASP A 272 -9.25 -36.81 12.15
N SER A 273 -10.31 -37.45 12.64
CA SER A 273 -10.60 -37.54 14.07
C SER A 273 -9.53 -38.28 14.89
N GLU A 274 -8.75 -39.19 14.27
CA GLU A 274 -7.67 -39.90 14.97
C GLU A 274 -6.46 -38.98 15.20
N GLN A 275 -6.26 -38.00 14.32
CA GLN A 275 -5.15 -37.05 14.38
C GLN A 275 -5.51 -35.69 15.03
N ALA A 276 -6.78 -35.44 15.35
CA ALA A 276 -7.25 -34.16 15.87
C ALA A 276 -6.43 -33.60 17.06
N GLY A 277 -5.96 -34.48 17.96
CA GLY A 277 -5.10 -34.08 19.09
C GLY A 277 -3.71 -33.62 18.65
N ALA A 278 -3.07 -34.35 17.74
CA ALA A 278 -1.76 -34.00 17.18
C ALA A 278 -1.83 -32.73 16.33
N LEU A 279 -2.87 -32.61 15.50
CA LEU A 279 -3.16 -31.42 14.71
C LEU A 279 -3.29 -30.19 15.60
N THR A 280 -4.09 -30.26 16.66
CA THR A 280 -4.25 -29.14 17.61
C THR A 280 -2.93 -28.72 18.25
N ALA A 281 -2.07 -29.68 18.61
CA ALA A 281 -0.74 -29.39 19.15
C ALA A 281 0.16 -28.70 18.12
N ALA A 282 0.18 -29.19 16.87
CA ALA A 282 0.95 -28.59 15.79
C ALA A 282 0.50 -27.15 15.47
N MET A 283 -0.82 -26.92 15.40
CA MET A 283 -1.39 -25.58 15.19
C MET A 283 -0.95 -24.59 16.26
N LYS A 284 -0.91 -25.04 17.52
CA LYS A 284 -0.44 -24.22 18.65
C LYS A 284 1.06 -23.92 18.56
N THR A 285 1.87 -24.88 18.12
CA THR A 285 3.30 -24.66 17.87
C THR A 285 3.50 -23.59 16.80
N LEU A 286 2.80 -23.66 15.67
CA LEU A 286 2.86 -22.66 14.60
C LEU A 286 2.40 -21.26 15.06
N ASP A 287 1.37 -21.17 15.89
CA ASP A 287 0.93 -19.90 16.47
C ASP A 287 2.01 -19.27 17.35
N ASN A 288 2.65 -20.07 18.22
CA ASN A 288 3.75 -19.59 19.06
C ASN A 288 4.95 -19.14 18.24
N LEU A 289 5.30 -19.89 17.20
CA LEU A 289 6.38 -19.53 16.27
C LEU A 289 6.09 -18.23 15.53
N THR A 290 4.85 -18.04 15.07
CA THR A 290 4.42 -16.80 14.42
C THR A 290 4.59 -15.60 15.36
N VAL A 291 4.15 -15.72 16.62
CA VAL A 291 4.31 -14.67 17.63
C VAL A 291 5.80 -14.37 17.92
N GLU A 292 6.63 -15.40 18.01
CA GLU A 292 8.08 -15.24 18.26
C GLU A 292 8.79 -14.56 17.07
N VAL A 293 8.42 -14.88 15.82
CA VAL A 293 8.94 -14.18 14.63
C VAL A 293 8.45 -12.74 14.55
N GLU A 294 7.21 -12.47 14.95
CA GLU A 294 6.59 -11.13 14.94
C GLU A 294 7.10 -10.17 16.02
N ASN A 295 8.14 -10.55 16.77
CA ASN A 295 8.72 -9.79 17.87
C ASN A 295 9.08 -8.30 17.59
N ASN A 296 9.42 -7.63 18.68
CA ASN A 296 9.71 -6.20 18.73
C ASN A 296 11.14 -5.81 18.28
N LEU A 297 11.88 -6.66 17.57
CA LEU A 297 13.20 -6.30 17.05
C LEU A 297 13.13 -4.99 16.26
N HIS A 298 12.11 -4.82 15.41
CA HIS A 298 11.92 -3.59 14.64
C HIS A 298 11.83 -2.31 15.52
N GLU A 299 11.15 -2.37 16.67
CA GLU A 299 11.07 -1.27 17.64
C GLU A 299 12.43 -0.99 18.28
N GLN A 300 13.21 -2.03 18.57
CA GLN A 300 14.57 -1.88 19.09
C GLN A 300 15.50 -1.25 18.06
N LEU A 301 15.39 -1.64 16.78
CA LEU A 301 16.16 -1.02 15.70
C LEU A 301 15.77 0.47 15.53
N ASP A 302 14.48 0.80 15.63
CA ASP A 302 14.01 2.18 15.68
C ASP A 302 14.61 2.96 16.85
N ALA A 303 14.62 2.37 18.04
CA ALA A 303 15.20 3.01 19.21
C ALA A 303 16.69 3.31 19.00
N ILE A 304 17.45 2.40 18.38
CA ILE A 304 18.87 2.63 18.06
C ILE A 304 19.04 3.77 17.07
N LEU A 305 18.23 3.80 16.01
CA LEU A 305 18.28 4.84 14.97
C LEU A 305 17.98 6.23 15.53
N ASN A 306 17.05 6.32 16.48
CA ASN A 306 16.62 7.58 17.08
C ASN A 306 17.45 8.01 18.31
N ALA A 307 18.25 7.10 18.88
CA ALA A 307 19.05 7.41 20.07
C ALA A 307 20.32 8.21 19.74
N GLU A 308 20.72 9.06 20.68
CA GLU A 308 22.03 9.71 20.68
C GLU A 308 23.16 8.70 20.83
N ALA A 309 24.37 9.04 20.33
CA ALA A 309 25.49 8.11 20.26
C ALA A 309 25.82 7.44 21.62
N GLN A 310 25.76 8.20 22.71
CA GLN A 310 26.06 7.73 24.07
C GLN A 310 24.98 6.79 24.63
N ALA A 311 23.74 6.88 24.12
CA ALA A 311 22.61 6.05 24.57
C ALA A 311 22.45 4.75 23.75
N ARG A 312 23.16 4.60 22.63
CA ARG A 312 23.01 3.43 21.73
C ARG A 312 23.55 2.12 22.30
N GLY A 313 24.59 2.16 23.12
CA GLY A 313 25.26 0.93 23.62
C GLY A 313 24.30 -0.08 24.26
N PRO A 314 23.49 0.31 25.25
CA PRO A 314 22.47 -0.56 25.84
C PRO A 314 21.42 -1.07 24.84
N LEU A 315 20.98 -0.22 23.90
CA LEU A 315 19.98 -0.57 22.90
C LEU A 315 20.52 -1.61 21.90
N VAL A 316 21.77 -1.43 21.44
CA VAL A 316 22.46 -2.40 20.59
C VAL A 316 22.62 -3.74 21.31
N LYS A 317 22.99 -3.73 22.60
CA LYS A 317 23.08 -4.96 23.38
C LYS A 317 21.74 -5.69 23.46
N ALA A 318 20.64 -4.97 23.65
CA ALA A 318 19.29 -5.56 23.65
C ALA A 318 18.93 -6.15 22.27
N ALA A 319 19.18 -5.41 21.18
CA ALA A 319 18.97 -5.89 19.82
C ALA A 319 19.77 -7.15 19.50
N LYS A 320 21.06 -7.20 19.88
CA LYS A 320 21.89 -8.40 19.71
C LYS A 320 21.35 -9.60 20.47
N ALA A 321 20.82 -9.40 21.68
CA ALA A 321 20.21 -10.48 22.44
C ALA A 321 18.95 -11.02 21.74
N THR A 322 18.10 -10.13 21.21
CA THR A 322 16.92 -10.52 20.43
C THR A 322 17.30 -11.23 19.12
N ILE A 323 18.30 -10.73 18.39
CA ILE A 323 18.83 -11.38 17.18
C ILE A 323 19.33 -12.79 17.50
N SER A 324 20.14 -12.95 18.55
CA SER A 324 20.65 -14.25 18.97
C SER A 324 19.54 -15.23 19.34
N LYS A 325 18.51 -14.77 20.07
CA LYS A 325 17.32 -15.57 20.40
C LYS A 325 16.64 -16.06 19.12
N LEU A 326 16.44 -15.19 18.14
CA LEU A 326 15.78 -15.54 16.88
C LEU A 326 16.62 -16.47 16.02
N THR A 327 17.92 -16.21 15.88
CA THR A 327 18.82 -17.12 15.17
C THR A 327 18.79 -18.50 15.80
N THR A 328 18.83 -18.59 17.13
CA THR A 328 18.73 -19.86 17.86
C THR A 328 17.40 -20.57 17.62
N LEU A 329 16.28 -19.83 17.61
CA LEU A 329 14.97 -20.38 17.26
C LEU A 329 14.97 -20.97 15.84
N LEU A 330 15.47 -20.21 14.86
CA LEU A 330 15.51 -20.62 13.45
C LEU A 330 16.52 -21.74 13.15
N ASP A 331 17.50 -21.97 14.03
CA ASP A 331 18.51 -23.03 13.88
C ASP A 331 18.13 -24.32 14.60
N ASN A 332 17.39 -24.25 15.71
CA ASN A 332 17.20 -25.38 16.62
C ASN A 332 15.74 -25.84 16.78
N ASP A 333 14.76 -25.05 16.38
CA ASP A 333 13.37 -25.49 16.43
C ASP A 333 13.09 -26.51 15.32
N GLU A 334 12.59 -27.69 15.71
CA GLU A 334 12.39 -28.84 14.81
C GLU A 334 11.45 -28.49 13.64
N VAL A 335 10.43 -27.65 13.88
CA VAL A 335 9.49 -27.24 12.82
C VAL A 335 10.18 -26.23 11.90
N MET A 336 10.88 -25.23 12.45
CA MET A 336 11.56 -24.22 11.64
C MET A 336 12.61 -24.82 10.70
N VAL A 337 13.36 -25.83 11.13
CA VAL A 337 14.41 -26.44 10.29
C VAL A 337 13.83 -27.08 9.02
N GLU A 338 12.61 -27.61 9.08
CA GLU A 338 11.98 -28.36 7.99
C GLU A 338 10.90 -27.55 7.23
N ILE A 339 10.69 -26.28 7.60
CA ILE A 339 9.54 -25.51 7.09
C ILE A 339 9.75 -24.98 5.66
N ASP A 340 11.01 -24.70 5.30
CA ASP A 340 11.36 -24.22 3.96
C ASP A 340 11.21 -25.38 2.97
N ASP A 341 10.51 -25.14 1.86
CA ASP A 341 10.23 -26.14 0.83
C ASP A 341 9.52 -27.41 1.34
N ASN A 342 8.55 -27.22 2.25
CA ASN A 342 7.76 -28.31 2.82
C ASN A 342 6.74 -28.92 1.82
N GLU A 343 6.21 -30.10 2.16
CA GLU A 343 5.29 -30.86 1.30
C GLU A 343 3.92 -30.20 1.07
N PHE A 344 3.46 -29.38 2.01
CA PHE A 344 2.15 -28.73 1.91
C PHE A 344 2.18 -27.48 1.02
N LEU A 345 3.29 -26.76 1.02
CA LEU A 345 3.50 -25.53 0.25
C LEU A 345 4.90 -25.54 -0.40
N PRO A 346 5.08 -26.26 -1.52
CA PRO A 346 6.36 -26.31 -2.23
C PRO A 346 6.85 -24.93 -2.64
N GLY A 347 8.14 -24.65 -2.45
CA GLY A 347 8.75 -23.36 -2.74
C GLY A 347 8.51 -22.26 -1.70
N MET A 348 7.78 -22.53 -0.61
CA MET A 348 7.66 -21.58 0.50
C MET A 348 9.01 -21.41 1.22
N LEU A 349 9.43 -20.17 1.47
CA LEU A 349 10.71 -19.85 2.13
C LEU A 349 10.47 -18.88 3.29
N VAL A 350 10.63 -19.38 4.52
CA VAL A 350 10.48 -18.63 5.77
C VAL A 350 11.84 -18.42 6.44
N VAL A 351 12.61 -19.48 6.63
CA VAL A 351 13.81 -19.47 7.47
C VAL A 351 15.00 -18.83 6.78
N ALA A 352 15.30 -19.22 5.54
CA ALA A 352 16.46 -18.68 4.83
C ALA A 352 16.43 -17.14 4.68
N PRO A 353 15.31 -16.51 4.27
CA PRO A 353 15.22 -15.05 4.20
C PRO A 353 15.39 -14.36 5.56
N LEU A 354 14.76 -14.90 6.62
CA LEU A 354 14.88 -14.35 7.98
C LEU A 354 16.32 -14.41 8.49
N LYS A 355 17.02 -15.54 8.33
CA LYS A 355 18.42 -15.69 8.74
C LYS A 355 19.32 -14.68 8.05
N LYS A 356 19.16 -14.51 6.73
CA LYS A 356 19.92 -13.52 5.97
C LYS A 356 19.72 -12.11 6.52
N LYS A 357 18.47 -11.71 6.81
CA LYS A 357 18.20 -10.38 7.36
C LYS A 357 18.70 -10.18 8.79
N LEU A 358 18.64 -11.21 9.64
CA LEU A 358 19.26 -11.16 10.96
C LEU A 358 20.78 -10.97 10.89
N GLN A 359 21.45 -11.61 9.91
CA GLN A 359 22.87 -11.40 9.65
C GLN A 359 23.17 -9.97 9.17
N ASP A 360 22.37 -9.44 8.24
CA ASP A 360 22.50 -8.06 7.75
C ASP A 360 22.35 -7.04 8.89
N ILE A 361 21.36 -7.24 9.77
CA ILE A 361 21.14 -6.39 10.96
C ILE A 361 22.32 -6.51 11.92
N SER A 362 22.77 -7.73 12.21
CA SER A 362 23.92 -8.00 13.09
C SER A 362 25.17 -7.26 12.59
N ALA A 363 25.47 -7.37 11.29
CA ALA A 363 26.58 -6.66 10.66
C ALA A 363 26.42 -5.13 10.73
N ALA A 364 25.20 -4.61 10.66
CA ALA A 364 24.93 -3.17 10.71
C ALA A 364 25.08 -2.57 12.13
N ILE A 365 24.69 -3.31 13.16
CA ILE A 365 24.84 -2.89 14.57
C ILE A 365 26.21 -3.26 15.16
N GLY A 366 27.02 -4.00 14.40
CA GLY A 366 28.38 -4.36 14.71
C GLY A 366 28.47 -5.27 15.90
#